data_AF-A0A7S3LW74-F1
#
_entry.id   AF-A0A7S3LW74-F1
#
_cell.length_a   1.000
_cell.length_b   1.000
_cell.length_c   1.000
_cell.angle_alpha   90.00
_cell.angle_beta   90.00
_cell.angle_gamma   90.00
#
_symmetry.space_group_name_H-M   'P 1'
#
loop_
_entity.id
_entity.type
_entity.pdbx_description
1 polymer ?
#
loop_
_entity_poly.entity_id
_entity_poly.type
_entity_poly.pdbx_seq_one_letter_code
_entity_poly.pdbx_strand_id
1 'polypeptide(L)'
;SSVGASVTGSLSVSGSVAFGSSASASGAGSAALGGNENTASGANSVAMGNRAKSTNDGSFVFGDGTAADVSSSAANQFVVRASGGVIFYSDSGMTTGVELSAGGGSLTTVSSKFKKENIVDVDYMGVLSKVLNLPVQYWNYKTQSIYDTHIGPFAEDFHDLFGLGTRTDVIDYIDLHGVALASIKGLGKQQNTIQRDVAHVKSRVDQLLLDNTQLKSH
;
A
#
# COMPACT_ATOMS: atom_id res chain seq x y z
N SER A 1 -37.73 13.22 29.21
CA SER A 1 -37.02 14.07 28.22
C SER A 1 -36.66 13.20 27.02
N SER A 2 -37.64 12.91 26.17
CA SER A 2 -37.44 12.22 24.89
C SER A 2 -37.19 13.29 23.83
N VAL A 3 -36.00 13.25 23.25
CA VAL A 3 -35.49 14.16 22.23
C VAL A 3 -36.43 14.15 21.02
N GLY A 4 -36.95 15.33 20.67
CA GLY A 4 -37.55 15.57 19.37
C GLY A 4 -36.48 15.49 18.29
N ALA A 5 -36.44 14.38 17.56
CA ALA A 5 -35.84 14.34 16.24
C ALA A 5 -36.96 14.67 15.25
N SER A 6 -36.96 15.88 14.70
CA SER A 6 -37.75 16.20 13.52
C SER A 6 -37.26 15.30 12.39
N VAL A 7 -38.02 14.25 12.07
CA VAL A 7 -37.80 13.46 10.85
C VAL A 7 -38.16 14.38 9.68
N THR A 8 -37.16 15.05 9.10
CA THR A 8 -37.32 15.83 7.85
C THR A 8 -36.89 15.03 6.62
N GLY A 9 -36.65 13.72 6.76
CA GLY A 9 -36.27 12.83 5.66
C GLY A 9 -37.48 12.31 4.90
N SER A 10 -37.56 12.60 3.61
CA SER A 10 -38.55 11.99 2.71
C SER A 10 -38.12 10.57 2.33
N LEU A 11 -38.96 9.57 2.59
CA LEU A 11 -38.94 8.30 1.86
C LEU A 11 -39.42 8.60 0.43
N SER A 12 -38.50 8.61 -0.53
CA SER A 12 -38.83 8.97 -1.91
C SER A 12 -38.03 8.10 -2.88
N VAL A 13 -38.75 7.28 -3.63
CA VAL A 13 -38.28 6.20 -4.52
C VAL A 13 -37.87 4.93 -3.76
N SER A 14 -38.35 3.78 -4.24
CA SER A 14 -38.28 2.44 -3.62
C SER A 14 -37.05 2.21 -2.73
N GLY A 15 -37.21 2.31 -1.41
CA GLY A 15 -36.17 1.97 -0.42
C GLY A 15 -35.14 3.03 -0.07
N SER A 16 -35.31 4.31 -0.43
CA SER A 16 -34.37 5.37 -0.05
C SER A 16 -34.54 5.86 1.41
N VAL A 17 -33.45 6.31 2.03
CA VAL A 17 -33.42 6.79 3.42
C VAL A 17 -32.63 8.10 3.54
N ALA A 18 -33.24 9.14 4.11
CA ALA A 18 -32.56 10.40 4.42
C ALA A 18 -32.68 10.74 5.90
N PHE A 19 -31.56 10.97 6.59
CA PHE A 19 -31.52 11.42 7.98
C PHE A 19 -30.37 12.42 8.17
N GLY A 20 -30.67 13.56 8.79
CA GLY A 20 -29.71 14.66 8.97
C GLY A 20 -30.32 16.00 8.51
N SER A 21 -29.64 17.10 8.83
CA SER A 21 -30.08 18.43 8.40
C SER A 21 -29.88 18.58 6.89
N SER A 22 -30.91 18.96 6.15
CA SER A 22 -30.85 19.12 4.68
C SER A 22 -30.32 17.88 3.93
N ALA A 23 -30.50 16.68 4.49
CA ALA A 23 -30.14 15.44 3.83
C ALA A 23 -31.13 15.12 2.70
N SER A 24 -30.64 14.65 1.56
CA SER A 24 -31.45 14.27 0.40
C SER A 24 -31.04 12.90 -0.11
N ALA A 25 -31.99 11.98 -0.18
CA ALA A 25 -31.85 10.66 -0.79
C ALA A 25 -32.88 10.53 -1.92
N SER A 26 -32.42 10.65 -3.17
CA SER A 26 -33.29 10.64 -4.36
C SER A 26 -33.03 9.49 -5.33
N GLY A 27 -31.94 8.74 -5.12
CA GLY A 27 -31.67 7.51 -5.86
C GLY A 27 -32.47 6.32 -5.34
N ALA A 28 -32.80 5.37 -6.23
CA ALA A 28 -33.44 4.13 -5.80
C ALA A 28 -32.50 3.36 -4.85
N GLY A 29 -33.00 2.97 -3.67
CA GLY A 29 -32.20 2.28 -2.64
C GLY A 29 -31.04 3.11 -2.06
N SER A 30 -31.05 4.43 -2.18
CA SER A 30 -29.97 5.29 -1.69
C SER A 30 -30.10 5.68 -0.21
N ALA A 31 -29.00 6.02 0.44
CA ALA A 31 -28.97 6.42 1.84
C ALA A 31 -28.15 7.70 2.06
N ALA A 32 -28.76 8.76 2.58
CA ALA A 32 -28.10 9.98 3.03
C ALA A 32 -28.22 10.10 4.56
N LEU A 33 -27.12 9.99 5.31
CA LEU A 33 -27.15 9.76 6.76
C LEU A 33 -26.23 10.70 7.56
N GLY A 34 -26.75 11.24 8.66
CA GLY A 34 -26.02 12.06 9.62
C GLY A 34 -25.68 13.47 9.13
N GLY A 35 -25.12 14.28 10.04
CA GLY A 35 -24.59 15.64 9.79
C GLY A 35 -25.51 16.56 8.98
N ASN A 36 -24.89 17.36 8.09
CA ASN A 36 -25.57 18.38 7.30
C ASN A 36 -25.33 18.19 5.80
N GLU A 37 -26.36 18.48 5.00
CA GLU A 37 -26.30 18.64 3.54
C GLU A 37 -25.73 17.41 2.80
N ASN A 38 -26.02 16.20 3.25
CA ASN A 38 -25.64 14.99 2.51
C ASN A 38 -26.60 14.75 1.34
N THR A 39 -26.08 14.28 0.21
CA THR A 39 -26.87 14.00 -0.99
C THR A 39 -26.50 12.62 -1.55
N ALA A 40 -27.47 11.71 -1.56
CA ALA A 40 -27.36 10.37 -2.16
C ALA A 40 -28.35 10.27 -3.33
N SER A 41 -27.91 10.67 -4.52
CA SER A 41 -28.76 10.72 -5.74
C SER A 41 -28.47 9.60 -6.74
N GLY A 42 -27.39 8.84 -6.58
CA GLY A 42 -27.14 7.63 -7.36
C GLY A 42 -28.01 6.46 -6.88
N ALA A 43 -28.33 5.52 -7.78
CA ALA A 43 -28.97 4.27 -7.38
C ALA A 43 -28.02 3.45 -6.48
N ASN A 44 -28.54 2.85 -5.41
CA ASN A 44 -27.78 2.07 -4.42
C ASN A 44 -26.59 2.83 -3.79
N SER A 45 -26.69 4.15 -3.67
CA SER A 45 -25.59 5.01 -3.26
C SER A 45 -25.69 5.42 -1.79
N VAL A 46 -24.56 5.69 -1.14
CA VAL A 46 -24.48 6.05 0.29
C VAL A 46 -23.70 7.35 0.48
N ALA A 47 -24.30 8.35 1.12
CA ALA A 47 -23.66 9.58 1.56
C ALA A 47 -23.75 9.71 3.08
N MET A 48 -22.62 9.86 3.79
CA MET A 48 -22.61 9.93 5.25
C MET A 48 -21.64 11.00 5.77
N GLY A 49 -22.02 11.66 6.87
CA GLY A 49 -21.17 12.65 7.55
C GLY A 49 -21.59 14.09 7.28
N ASN A 50 -20.68 14.97 6.87
CA ASN A 50 -21.00 16.37 6.55
C ASN A 50 -20.66 16.70 5.09
N ARG A 51 -21.66 17.15 4.33
CA ARG A 51 -21.54 17.57 2.92
C ARG A 51 -20.97 16.47 2.01
N ALA A 52 -21.35 15.22 2.25
CA ALA A 52 -21.03 14.08 1.38
C ALA A 52 -22.02 14.02 0.20
N LYS A 53 -21.52 13.90 -1.03
CA LYS A 53 -22.30 13.90 -2.28
C LYS A 53 -22.04 12.61 -3.06
N SER A 54 -22.86 11.60 -2.80
CA SER A 54 -22.86 10.33 -3.53
C SER A 54 -23.83 10.43 -4.72
N THR A 55 -23.34 10.99 -5.83
CA THR A 55 -24.16 11.33 -7.01
C THR A 55 -24.09 10.30 -8.13
N ASN A 56 -23.15 9.36 -8.06
CA ASN A 56 -23.02 8.26 -9.01
C ASN A 56 -23.56 6.94 -8.42
N ASP A 57 -24.07 6.07 -9.28
CA ASP A 57 -24.62 4.76 -8.89
C ASP A 57 -23.59 3.89 -8.17
N GLY A 58 -24.03 3.18 -7.13
CA GLY A 58 -23.21 2.27 -6.33
C GLY A 58 -22.07 2.93 -5.56
N SER A 59 -22.02 4.26 -5.49
CA SER A 59 -20.95 4.98 -4.79
C SER A 59 -21.20 5.10 -3.28
N PHE A 60 -20.11 5.17 -2.52
CA PHE A 60 -20.09 5.36 -1.08
C PHE A 60 -19.22 6.58 -0.77
N VAL A 61 -19.79 7.62 -0.18
CA VAL A 61 -19.12 8.90 0.07
C VAL A 61 -19.22 9.27 1.55
N PHE A 62 -18.08 9.45 2.20
CA PHE A 62 -17.97 9.80 3.61
C PHE A 62 -17.26 11.14 3.76
N GLY A 63 -17.90 12.10 4.43
CA GLY A 63 -17.34 13.42 4.71
C GLY A 63 -17.12 13.65 6.20
N ASP A 64 -15.90 14.01 6.59
CA ASP A 64 -15.61 14.54 7.92
C ASP A 64 -16.34 15.86 8.22
N GLY A 65 -16.17 16.40 9.43
CA GLY A 65 -16.82 17.64 9.89
C GLY A 65 -16.44 18.92 9.16
N THR A 66 -15.63 18.87 8.10
CA THR A 66 -15.26 20.05 7.31
C THR A 66 -16.47 20.61 6.55
N ALA A 67 -16.63 21.94 6.53
CA ALA A 67 -17.67 22.64 5.79
C ALA A 67 -17.32 22.78 4.29
N ALA A 68 -17.03 21.65 3.63
CA ALA A 68 -16.73 21.56 2.21
C ALA A 68 -17.45 20.35 1.62
N ASP A 69 -17.63 20.32 0.31
CA ASP A 69 -18.23 19.16 -0.36
C ASP A 69 -17.15 18.09 -0.63
N VAL A 70 -17.56 16.82 -0.54
CA VAL A 70 -16.80 15.67 -1.05
C VAL A 70 -17.75 14.85 -1.92
N SER A 71 -17.33 14.48 -3.12
CA SER A 71 -18.22 13.91 -4.12
C SER A 71 -17.64 12.67 -4.78
N SER A 72 -18.50 11.73 -5.17
CA SER A 72 -18.15 10.71 -6.16
C SER A 72 -17.90 11.37 -7.52
N SER A 73 -17.01 10.76 -8.33
CA SER A 73 -16.73 11.18 -9.71
C SER A 73 -17.05 10.12 -10.75
N ALA A 74 -17.29 8.88 -10.32
CA ALA A 74 -17.70 7.75 -11.16
C ALA A 74 -18.58 6.77 -10.36
N ALA A 75 -19.25 5.87 -11.10
CA ALA A 75 -20.00 4.78 -10.49
C ALA A 75 -19.08 3.81 -9.71
N ASN A 76 -19.63 3.17 -8.68
CA ASN A 76 -18.97 2.13 -7.88
C ASN A 76 -17.67 2.58 -7.18
N GLN A 77 -17.58 3.84 -6.75
CA GLN A 77 -16.43 4.38 -6.00
C GLN A 77 -16.67 4.40 -4.49
N PHE A 78 -15.61 4.20 -3.72
CA PHE A 78 -15.55 4.55 -2.30
C PHE A 78 -14.70 5.81 -2.13
N VAL A 79 -15.31 6.90 -1.67
CA VAL A 79 -14.68 8.20 -1.50
C VAL A 79 -14.78 8.63 -0.05
N VAL A 80 -13.64 8.98 0.55
CA VAL A 80 -13.58 9.43 1.95
C VAL A 80 -12.80 10.73 2.00
N ARG A 81 -13.40 11.78 2.58
CA ARG A 81 -12.65 12.93 3.09
C ARG A 81 -12.53 12.82 4.60
N ALA A 82 -11.31 12.53 5.06
CA ALA A 82 -10.95 12.56 6.46
C ALA A 82 -9.68 13.40 6.64
N SER A 83 -9.85 14.70 6.88
CA SER A 83 -8.76 15.67 7.04
C SER A 83 -7.83 15.35 8.23
N GLY A 84 -8.33 14.62 9.22
CA GLY A 84 -7.54 14.07 10.32
C GLY A 84 -6.79 12.77 10.01
N GLY A 85 -6.92 12.22 8.80
CA GLY A 85 -6.36 10.93 8.39
C GLY A 85 -7.37 9.78 8.40
N VAL A 86 -6.93 8.60 7.93
CA VAL A 86 -7.72 7.37 7.85
C VAL A 86 -6.92 6.22 8.45
N ILE A 87 -7.56 5.37 9.26
CA ILE A 87 -6.93 4.15 9.78
C ILE A 87 -7.83 2.96 9.47
N PHE A 88 -7.25 1.92 8.88
CA PHE A 88 -7.88 0.61 8.69
C PHE A 88 -7.17 -0.41 9.56
N TYR A 89 -7.84 -0.87 10.63
CA TYR A 89 -7.35 -1.96 11.46
C TYR A 89 -7.79 -3.31 10.89
N SER A 90 -6.88 -4.29 10.92
CA SER A 90 -7.12 -5.66 10.48
C SER A 90 -7.18 -6.67 11.63
N ASP A 91 -7.09 -6.20 12.88
CA ASP A 91 -7.24 -7.00 14.10
C ASP A 91 -8.18 -6.33 15.12
N SER A 92 -8.78 -7.13 16.00
CA SER A 92 -9.71 -6.63 17.02
C SER A 92 -9.03 -5.77 18.10
N GLY A 93 -7.72 -5.90 18.26
CA GLY A 93 -6.94 -5.13 19.23
C GLY A 93 -6.49 -3.76 18.71
N MET A 94 -6.78 -3.42 17.45
CA MET A 94 -6.33 -2.18 16.81
C MET A 94 -4.80 -2.03 16.82
N THR A 95 -4.08 -3.14 16.67
CA THR A 95 -2.62 -3.19 16.74
C THR A 95 -1.95 -3.34 15.37
N THR A 96 -2.69 -3.81 14.37
CA THR A 96 -2.25 -4.10 13.01
C THR A 96 -3.20 -3.42 12.02
N GLY A 97 -2.63 -2.79 10.99
CA GLY A 97 -3.41 -2.04 10.02
C GLY A 97 -2.56 -1.12 9.16
N VAL A 98 -3.27 -0.28 8.38
CA VAL A 98 -2.69 0.77 7.56
C VAL A 98 -3.29 2.13 7.92
N GLU A 99 -2.45 3.17 7.92
CA GLU A 99 -2.84 4.55 8.21
C GLU A 99 -2.45 5.48 7.06
N LEU A 100 -3.38 6.35 6.66
CA LEU A 100 -3.09 7.57 5.91
C LEU A 100 -3.11 8.74 6.90
N SER A 101 -1.95 9.29 7.26
CA SER A 101 -1.88 10.40 8.22
C SER A 101 -2.52 11.67 7.66
N ALA A 102 -2.93 12.58 8.55
CA ALA A 102 -3.49 13.88 8.18
C ALA A 102 -2.57 14.64 7.21
N GLY A 103 -3.10 15.04 6.05
CA GLY A 103 -2.34 15.72 4.99
C GLY A 103 -1.24 14.86 4.33
N GLY A 104 -1.14 13.58 4.66
CA GLY A 104 -0.20 12.64 4.06
C GLY A 104 -0.64 12.16 2.68
N GLY A 105 0.33 11.80 1.84
CA GLY A 105 0.10 11.25 0.49
C GLY A 105 0.46 9.76 0.36
N SER A 106 0.80 9.10 1.46
CA SER A 106 1.28 7.71 1.45
C SER A 106 0.65 6.92 2.59
N LEU A 107 0.32 5.66 2.31
CA LEU A 107 -0.10 4.70 3.33
C LEU A 107 1.12 4.30 4.17
N THR A 108 0.93 4.32 5.48
CA THR A 108 1.91 3.88 6.48
C THR A 108 1.43 2.61 7.13
N THR A 109 2.35 1.72 7.51
CA THR A 109 2.05 0.44 8.17
C THR A 109 2.72 0.41 9.54
N VAL A 110 2.05 -0.16 10.53
CA VAL A 110 2.63 -0.35 11.87
C VAL A 110 3.88 -1.24 11.79
N SER A 111 5.04 -0.72 12.18
CA SER A 111 6.34 -1.42 12.02
C SER A 111 7.31 -1.21 13.20
N SER A 112 6.79 -0.93 14.40
CA SER A 112 7.60 -0.72 15.60
C SER A 112 8.29 -2.01 16.06
N LYS A 113 9.58 -1.93 16.46
CA LYS A 113 10.30 -3.06 17.06
C LYS A 113 9.63 -3.61 18.32
N PHE A 114 8.90 -2.78 19.06
CA PHE A 114 8.17 -3.17 20.27
C PHE A 114 6.85 -3.88 19.99
N LYS A 115 6.46 -3.95 18.71
CA LYS A 115 5.29 -4.68 18.21
C LYS A 115 5.71 -5.92 17.42
N LYS A 116 7.00 -6.29 17.46
CA LYS A 116 7.60 -7.43 16.75
C LYS A 116 8.33 -8.32 17.74
N GLU A 117 8.32 -9.61 17.49
CA GLU A 117 8.98 -10.64 18.29
C GLU A 117 9.69 -11.65 17.38
N ASN A 118 10.45 -12.59 17.95
CA ASN A 118 11.20 -13.62 17.22
C ASN A 118 12.19 -13.05 16.17
N ILE A 119 12.89 -11.98 16.55
CA ILE A 119 13.80 -11.24 15.67
C ILE A 119 15.13 -11.99 15.51
N VAL A 120 15.47 -12.34 14.27
CA VAL A 120 16.73 -12.99 13.89
C VAL A 120 17.47 -12.20 12.80
N ASP A 121 18.79 -12.33 12.75
CA ASP A 121 19.60 -11.69 11.71
C ASP A 121 19.37 -12.34 10.33
N VAL A 122 19.39 -11.51 9.29
CA VAL A 122 19.17 -11.94 7.91
C VAL A 122 20.50 -12.34 7.24
N ASP A 123 20.52 -13.50 6.58
CA ASP A 123 21.59 -13.87 5.65
C ASP A 123 21.50 -13.05 4.36
N TYR A 124 22.16 -11.90 4.36
CA TYR A 124 22.15 -10.98 3.22
C TYR A 124 22.72 -11.59 1.93
N MET A 125 23.70 -12.50 2.02
CA MET A 125 24.30 -13.11 0.82
C MET A 125 23.38 -14.17 0.23
N GLY A 126 22.76 -14.99 1.08
CA GLY A 126 21.73 -15.94 0.66
C GLY A 126 20.52 -15.25 0.05
N VAL A 127 20.05 -14.14 0.64
CA VAL A 127 18.95 -13.34 0.06
C VAL A 127 19.35 -12.73 -1.29
N LEU A 128 20.55 -12.15 -1.41
CA LEU A 128 21.02 -11.65 -2.71
C LEU A 128 21.03 -12.77 -3.76
N SER A 129 21.56 -13.95 -3.41
CA SER A 129 21.60 -15.09 -4.34
C SER A 129 20.21 -15.50 -4.81
N LYS A 130 19.22 -15.52 -3.92
CA LYS A 130 17.82 -15.79 -4.29
C LYS A 130 17.23 -14.69 -5.17
N VAL A 131 17.45 -13.41 -4.85
CA VAL A 131 16.98 -12.27 -5.66
C VAL A 131 17.57 -12.29 -7.07
N LEU A 132 18.84 -12.68 -7.23
CA LEU A 132 19.45 -12.83 -8.55
C LEU A 132 18.80 -13.94 -9.41
N ASN A 133 18.09 -14.88 -8.79
CA ASN A 133 17.33 -15.94 -9.48
C ASN A 133 15.82 -15.64 -9.57
N LEU A 134 15.34 -14.53 -8.99
CA LEU A 134 13.93 -14.16 -9.03
C LEU A 134 13.60 -13.51 -10.38
N PRO A 135 12.68 -14.07 -11.17
CA PRO A 135 12.23 -13.43 -12.40
C PRO A 135 11.57 -12.07 -12.12
N VAL A 136 11.93 -11.06 -12.90
CA VAL A 136 11.25 -9.76 -12.91
C VAL A 136 10.83 -9.47 -14.34
N GLN A 137 9.53 -9.30 -14.56
CA GLN A 137 8.96 -9.21 -15.90
C GLN A 137 7.99 -8.04 -16.01
N TYR A 138 7.75 -7.61 -17.24
CA TYR A 138 6.66 -6.68 -17.55
C TYR A 138 5.34 -7.45 -17.70
N TRP A 139 4.27 -6.90 -17.14
CA TRP A 139 2.94 -7.53 -17.18
C TRP A 139 1.83 -6.47 -17.07
N ASN A 140 0.62 -6.82 -17.49
CA ASN A 140 -0.61 -6.05 -17.23
C ASN A 140 -1.66 -6.99 -16.60
N TYR A 141 -2.58 -6.46 -15.80
CA TYR A 141 -3.69 -7.29 -15.32
C TYR A 141 -4.60 -7.70 -16.49
N LYS A 142 -5.22 -8.88 -16.40
CA LYS A 142 -6.15 -9.38 -17.43
C LYS A 142 -7.32 -8.44 -17.70
N THR A 143 -7.68 -7.61 -16.73
CA THR A 143 -8.78 -6.63 -16.79
C THR A 143 -8.32 -5.22 -17.15
N GLN A 144 -7.03 -5.01 -17.43
CA GLN A 144 -6.45 -3.72 -17.79
C GLN A 144 -6.18 -3.60 -19.29
N SER A 145 -5.96 -2.38 -19.74
CA SER A 145 -5.48 -2.13 -21.10
C SER A 145 -4.10 -2.74 -21.29
N ILE A 146 -3.80 -3.18 -22.52
CA ILE A 146 -2.45 -3.64 -22.89
C ILE A 146 -1.39 -2.52 -22.78
N TYR A 147 -1.82 -1.26 -22.68
CA TYR A 147 -0.95 -0.10 -22.48
C TYR A 147 -0.67 0.18 -20.99
N ASP A 148 -1.40 -0.45 -20.06
CA ASP A 148 -1.21 -0.31 -18.61
C ASP A 148 -0.15 -1.32 -18.13
N THR A 149 1.12 -1.02 -18.41
CA THR A 149 2.23 -1.93 -18.10
C THR A 149 2.78 -1.73 -16.68
N HIS A 150 2.95 -2.82 -15.96
CA HIS A 150 3.62 -2.93 -14.67
C HIS A 150 4.92 -3.73 -14.79
N ILE A 151 5.78 -3.63 -13.78
CA ILE A 151 7.01 -4.42 -13.67
C ILE A 151 7.12 -5.00 -12.26
N GLY A 152 7.44 -6.29 -12.17
CA GLY A 152 7.64 -6.95 -10.90
C GLY A 152 7.77 -8.47 -11.02
N PRO A 153 8.08 -9.16 -9.91
CA PRO A 153 7.99 -10.61 -9.83
C PRO A 153 6.52 -11.06 -9.73
N PHE A 154 6.28 -12.34 -10.05
CA PHE A 154 5.03 -13.01 -9.68
C PHE A 154 5.08 -13.49 -8.23
N ALA A 155 3.90 -13.60 -7.60
CA ALA A 155 3.78 -13.94 -6.18
C ALA A 155 4.27 -15.35 -5.89
N GLU A 156 3.99 -16.28 -6.81
CA GLU A 156 4.35 -17.69 -6.71
C GLU A 156 5.88 -17.85 -6.70
N ASP A 157 6.59 -17.23 -7.65
CA ASP A 157 8.06 -17.28 -7.70
C ASP A 157 8.70 -16.65 -6.45
N PHE A 158 8.12 -15.56 -5.95
CA PHE A 158 8.58 -14.91 -4.72
C PHE A 158 8.37 -15.83 -3.51
N HIS A 159 7.20 -16.45 -3.38
CA HIS A 159 6.91 -17.36 -2.30
C HIS A 159 7.80 -18.60 -2.34
N ASP A 160 8.01 -19.21 -3.52
CA ASP A 160 8.86 -20.39 -3.69
C ASP A 160 10.31 -20.12 -3.27
N LEU A 161 10.84 -18.92 -3.56
CA LEU A 161 12.21 -18.56 -3.19
C LEU A 161 12.36 -18.15 -1.72
N PHE A 162 11.41 -17.41 -1.16
CA PHE A 162 11.58 -16.76 0.15
C PHE A 162 10.75 -17.38 1.28
N GLY A 163 9.65 -18.06 0.98
CA GLY A 163 8.72 -18.63 1.97
C GLY A 163 8.04 -17.58 2.85
N LEU A 164 7.90 -16.35 2.34
CA LEU A 164 7.29 -15.21 3.04
C LEU A 164 5.83 -15.01 2.61
N GLY A 165 5.06 -14.30 3.43
CA GLY A 165 3.62 -14.12 3.26
C GLY A 165 2.77 -15.29 3.76
N THR A 166 1.46 -15.05 3.88
CA THR A 166 0.48 -16.05 4.34
C THR A 166 -0.28 -16.74 3.21
N ARG A 167 -0.05 -16.27 1.97
CA ARG A 167 -0.72 -16.70 0.75
C ARG A 167 0.30 -16.71 -0.39
N THR A 168 0.11 -17.62 -1.34
CA THR A 168 1.04 -17.84 -2.46
C THR A 168 0.75 -16.95 -3.67
N ASP A 169 -0.42 -16.31 -3.72
CA ASP A 169 -0.93 -15.55 -4.86
C ASP A 169 -0.92 -14.01 -4.65
N VAL A 170 -0.27 -13.56 -3.57
CA VAL A 170 -0.08 -12.14 -3.25
C VAL A 170 1.33 -11.91 -2.71
N ILE A 171 1.84 -10.69 -2.90
CA ILE A 171 3.11 -10.26 -2.30
C ILE A 171 2.81 -9.16 -1.28
N ASP A 172 3.17 -9.40 -0.03
CA ASP A 172 3.12 -8.38 1.00
C ASP A 172 4.21 -7.33 0.74
N TYR A 173 3.82 -6.06 0.63
CA TYR A 173 4.73 -4.98 0.25
C TYR A 173 5.89 -4.81 1.24
N ILE A 174 5.63 -5.08 2.52
CA ILE A 174 6.65 -5.06 3.58
C ILE A 174 7.71 -6.15 3.38
N ASP A 175 7.31 -7.33 2.92
CA ASP A 175 8.22 -8.47 2.68
C ASP A 175 9.06 -8.23 1.44
N LEU A 176 8.44 -7.74 0.35
CA LEU A 176 9.14 -7.37 -0.87
C LEU A 176 10.23 -6.31 -0.59
N HIS A 177 9.90 -5.29 0.22
CA HIS A 177 10.86 -4.25 0.63
C HIS A 177 11.95 -4.80 1.54
N GLY A 178 11.60 -5.69 2.47
CA GLY A 178 12.58 -6.36 3.34
C GLY A 178 13.60 -7.15 2.52
N VAL A 179 13.15 -7.94 1.55
CA VAL A 179 13.99 -8.69 0.60
C VAL A 179 14.86 -7.75 -0.23
N ALA A 180 14.31 -6.66 -0.75
CA ALA A 180 15.07 -5.67 -1.52
C ALA A 180 16.19 -5.01 -0.69
N LEU A 181 15.92 -4.60 0.55
CA LEU A 181 16.94 -4.01 1.42
C LEU A 181 18.02 -5.03 1.82
N ALA A 182 17.61 -6.27 2.08
CA ALA A 182 18.53 -7.36 2.39
C ALA A 182 19.44 -7.69 1.20
N SER A 183 18.92 -7.71 -0.03
CA SER A 183 19.72 -7.95 -1.24
C SER A 183 20.68 -6.80 -1.53
N ILE A 184 20.27 -5.54 -1.32
CA ILE A 184 21.18 -4.37 -1.43
C ILE A 184 22.35 -4.48 -0.44
N LYS A 185 22.07 -4.89 0.81
CA LYS A 185 23.15 -5.16 1.78
C LYS A 185 24.06 -6.30 1.35
N GLY A 186 23.49 -7.36 0.78
CA GLY A 186 24.24 -8.47 0.20
C GLY A 186 25.16 -7.99 -0.92
N LEU A 187 24.64 -7.15 -1.82
CA LEU A 187 25.40 -6.61 -2.95
C LEU A 187 26.58 -5.76 -2.47
N GLY A 188 26.36 -4.91 -1.46
CA GLY A 188 27.44 -4.13 -0.83
C GLY A 188 28.52 -5.02 -0.20
N LYS A 189 28.15 -6.13 0.44
CA LYS A 189 29.11 -7.11 0.97
C LYS A 189 29.92 -7.79 -0.15
N GLN A 190 29.25 -8.20 -1.23
CA GLN A 190 29.91 -8.81 -2.38
C GLN A 190 30.88 -7.83 -3.05
N GLN A 191 30.47 -6.58 -3.27
CA GLN A 191 31.30 -5.53 -3.84
C GLN A 191 32.56 -5.27 -3.00
N ASN A 192 32.43 -5.16 -1.68
CA ASN A 192 33.57 -4.98 -0.78
C ASN A 192 34.55 -6.16 -0.84
N THR A 193 34.03 -7.38 -0.97
CA THR A 193 34.86 -8.59 -1.11
C THR A 193 35.65 -8.55 -2.42
N ILE A 194 34.97 -8.28 -3.54
CA ILE A 194 35.59 -8.15 -4.86
C ILE A 194 36.68 -7.06 -4.85
N GLN A 195 36.44 -5.90 -4.22
CA GLN A 195 37.43 -4.82 -4.15
C GLN A 195 38.69 -5.23 -3.38
N ARG A 196 38.54 -5.97 -2.27
CA ARG A 196 39.69 -6.50 -1.53
C ARG A 196 40.47 -7.51 -2.35
N ASP A 197 39.77 -8.42 -3.03
CA ASP A 197 40.40 -9.43 -3.86
C ASP A 197 41.17 -8.79 -5.02
N VAL A 198 40.59 -7.79 -5.68
CA VAL A 198 41.26 -7.02 -6.73
C VAL A 198 42.49 -6.30 -6.19
N ALA A 199 42.43 -5.68 -5.00
CA ALA A 199 43.59 -5.02 -4.40
C ALA A 199 44.71 -6.02 -4.07
N HIS A 200 44.36 -7.18 -3.51
CA HIS A 200 45.29 -8.24 -3.19
C HIS A 200 45.96 -8.82 -4.46
N VAL A 201 45.18 -9.08 -5.51
CA VAL A 201 45.69 -9.57 -6.80
C VAL A 201 46.65 -8.56 -7.42
N LYS A 202 46.30 -7.26 -7.43
CA LYS A 202 47.18 -6.19 -7.94
C LYS A 202 48.52 -6.17 -7.20
N SER A 203 48.49 -6.20 -5.87
CA SER A 203 49.72 -6.22 -5.06
C SER A 203 50.61 -7.43 -5.38
N ARG A 204 50.02 -8.62 -5.60
CA ARG A 204 50.78 -9.80 -6.00
C ARG A 204 51.39 -9.68 -7.39
N VAL A 205 50.67 -9.08 -8.34
CA VAL A 205 51.19 -8.83 -9.70
C VAL A 205 52.37 -7.86 -9.65
N ASP A 206 52.25 -6.77 -8.89
CA ASP A 206 53.33 -5.78 -8.74
C ASP A 206 54.59 -6.43 -8.13
N GLN A 207 54.41 -7.28 -7.12
CA GLN A 207 55.52 -8.03 -6.51
C GLN A 207 56.19 -8.97 -7.52
N LEU A 208 55.42 -9.74 -8.28
CA LEU A 208 55.97 -10.66 -9.28
C LEU A 208 56.69 -9.93 -10.42
N LEU A 209 56.24 -8.73 -10.80
CA LEU A 209 56.93 -7.90 -11.78
C LEU A 209 58.28 -7.40 -11.26
N LEU A 210 58.33 -7.01 -9.98
CA LEU A 210 59.56 -6.61 -9.32
C LEU A 210 60.56 -7.77 -9.26
N ASP A 211 60.11 -8.95 -8.80
CA ASP A 211 60.95 -10.15 -8.69
C ASP A 211 61.51 -10.57 -10.06
N ASN A 212 60.68 -10.55 -11.11
CA ASN A 212 61.12 -10.84 -12.49
C ASN A 212 62.14 -9.84 -13.02
N THR A 213 62.02 -8.56 -12.65
CA THR A 213 62.97 -7.52 -13.05
C THR A 213 64.33 -7.75 -12.39
N GLN A 214 64.33 -8.11 -11.11
CA GLN A 214 65.55 -8.46 -10.38
C GLN A 214 66.25 -9.70 -10.96
N LEU A 215 65.48 -10.76 -11.27
CA LEU A 215 66.04 -11.97 -11.89
C LEU A 215 66.70 -11.73 -13.25
N LYS A 216 66.15 -10.81 -14.06
CA LYS A 216 66.74 -10.45 -15.36
C LYS A 216 67.99 -9.57 -15.25
N SER A 217 68.24 -8.98 -14.09
CA SER A 217 69.41 -8.11 -13.84
C SER A 217 70.63 -8.87 -13.30
N HIS A 218 70.51 -10.18 -13.08
CA HIS A 218 71.57 -11.10 -12.71
C HIS A 218 71.87 -12.06 -13.86
#